data_AF-A0AAV0Y1A6-F1
#
_entry.id   AF-A0AAV0Y1A6-F1
#
_cell.length_a   1.000
_cell.length_b   1.000
_cell.length_c   1.000
_cell.angle_alpha   90.00
_cell.angle_beta   90.00
_cell.angle_gamma   90.00
#
_symmetry.space_group_name_H-M   'P 1'
#
loop_
_entity.id
_entity.type
_entity.pdbx_description
1 polymer ?
#
loop_
_entity_poly.entity_id
_entity_poly.type
_entity_poly.pdbx_seq_one_letter_code
_entity_poly.pdbx_strand_id
1 'polypeptide(L)'
;MVDGKVCNAVCDNKSTLKCYICGATSKDFNDISKITRIKIDESNIKLNFGLSILHAWIRFFECLLHLSYKLNLKKWRVLDSKSKEVIKTNKIRIQQEFKPQLGLIVDKPKPGFGSSNDGNTSRRFFENSFISSSITGIDEGIIKQFQVVLLVISSGYNINVDKFKIFTLDTAKNFVNKYPWYPMSTTVHKILIHSSEVISSCILPIGQLSEEAQEARNKDFRKYREDFLRKMSRKVTMEDVFNRLLVSSDPYISSMRNLPKKELKTYSKEVLDLLQPPDYNLDTEENINDSSSDSEYNSSIDSSD
;
A
#
# COMPACT_ATOMS: atom_id res chain seq x y z
N MET A 1 -5.96 -3.48 12.90
CA MET A 1 -5.35 -3.63 11.57
C MET A 1 -6.28 -4.41 10.67
N VAL A 2 -7.15 -3.74 9.94
CA VAL A 2 -8.23 -4.39 9.19
C VAL A 2 -8.37 -3.74 7.81
N ASP A 3 -8.65 -4.56 6.79
CA ASP A 3 -8.95 -4.06 5.44
C ASP A 3 -10.19 -3.15 5.48
N GLY A 4 -10.25 -2.19 4.56
CA GLY A 4 -11.36 -1.26 4.41
C GLY A 4 -12.72 -1.95 4.21
N LYS A 5 -12.76 -3.18 3.67
CA LYS A 5 -14.00 -3.96 3.61
C LYS A 5 -14.52 -4.33 4.99
N VAL A 6 -13.64 -4.75 5.88
CA VAL A 6 -13.99 -5.07 7.28
C VAL A 6 -14.39 -3.79 7.99
N CYS A 7 -13.66 -2.68 7.79
CA CYS A 7 -14.05 -1.37 8.36
C CYS A 7 -15.46 -0.96 7.92
N ASN A 8 -15.81 -1.14 6.65
CA ASN A 8 -17.15 -0.82 6.16
C ASN A 8 -18.23 -1.69 6.82
N ALA A 9 -17.97 -2.99 7.00
CA ALA A 9 -18.90 -3.88 7.69
C ALA A 9 -19.09 -3.50 9.16
N VAL A 10 -18.01 -3.16 9.86
CA VAL A 10 -18.06 -2.76 11.29
C VAL A 10 -18.68 -1.37 11.48
N CYS A 11 -18.56 -0.48 10.49
CA CYS A 11 -19.12 0.87 10.55
C CYS A 11 -20.58 0.97 10.06
N ASP A 12 -21.27 -0.16 9.86
CA ASP A 12 -22.60 -0.24 9.22
C ASP A 12 -22.70 0.56 7.91
N ASN A 13 -21.58 0.63 7.19
CA ASN A 13 -21.51 1.37 5.95
C ASN A 13 -22.05 0.49 4.81
N LYS A 14 -23.27 0.80 4.37
CA LYS A 14 -24.00 0.04 3.34
C LYS A 14 -23.29 -0.01 1.98
N SER A 15 -22.31 0.85 1.71
CA SER A 15 -21.59 0.90 0.44
C SER A 15 -20.09 1.03 0.62
N THR A 16 -19.33 0.18 -0.08
CA THR A 16 -17.87 0.27 -0.18
C THR A 16 -17.38 1.47 -0.98
N LEU A 17 -18.29 2.17 -1.70
CA LEU A 17 -18.02 3.40 -2.44
C LEU A 17 -18.26 4.66 -1.62
N LYS A 18 -18.70 4.52 -0.37
CA LYS A 18 -18.87 5.61 0.60
C LYS A 18 -17.69 5.60 1.56
N CYS A 19 -17.09 6.75 1.83
CA CYS A 19 -16.06 6.87 2.85
C CYS A 19 -16.69 6.60 4.24
N TYR A 20 -16.18 5.62 4.98
CA TYR A 20 -16.73 5.30 6.30
C TYR A 20 -16.47 6.40 7.34
N ILE A 21 -15.38 7.18 7.17
CA ILE A 21 -14.98 8.27 8.08
C ILE A 21 -15.94 9.47 7.97
N CYS A 22 -15.99 10.12 6.81
CA CYS A 22 -16.79 11.34 6.60
C CYS A 22 -18.17 11.09 5.98
N GLY A 23 -18.45 9.88 5.50
CA GLY A 23 -19.72 9.55 4.84
C GLY A 23 -19.86 10.09 3.42
N ALA A 24 -18.86 10.77 2.87
CA ALA A 24 -18.90 11.30 1.50
C ALA A 24 -18.91 10.16 0.46
N THR A 25 -19.47 10.45 -0.71
CA THR A 25 -19.51 9.51 -1.85
C THR A 25 -18.64 10.01 -2.99
N SER A 26 -18.45 9.20 -4.02
CA SER A 26 -17.69 9.58 -5.22
C SER A 26 -18.19 10.86 -5.91
N LYS A 27 -19.44 11.28 -5.67
CA LYS A 27 -19.96 12.55 -6.20
C LYS A 27 -19.39 13.77 -5.46
N ASP A 28 -19.08 13.60 -4.18
CA ASP A 28 -18.62 14.66 -3.30
C ASP A 28 -17.09 14.78 -3.28
N PHE A 29 -16.36 13.69 -3.62
CA PHE A 29 -14.89 13.60 -3.48
C PHE A 29 -14.09 14.72 -4.16
N ASN A 30 -14.57 15.27 -5.27
CA ASN A 30 -13.88 16.35 -5.97
C ASN A 30 -14.17 17.74 -5.37
N ASP A 31 -15.19 17.87 -4.52
CA ASP A 31 -15.47 19.12 -3.80
C ASP A 31 -14.70 19.15 -2.48
N ILE A 32 -13.42 19.50 -2.59
CA ILE A 32 -12.50 19.53 -1.45
C ILE A 32 -12.99 20.50 -0.37
N SER A 33 -13.52 21.66 -0.77
CA SER A 33 -14.03 22.69 0.15
C SER A 33 -15.22 22.20 0.98
N LYS A 34 -16.14 21.45 0.36
CA LYS A 34 -17.25 20.82 1.08
C LYS A 34 -16.77 19.76 2.05
N ILE A 35 -15.80 18.95 1.64
CA ILE A 35 -15.30 17.83 2.43
C ILE A 35 -14.50 18.30 3.64
N THR A 36 -13.61 19.29 3.48
CA THR A 36 -12.79 19.79 4.60
C THR A 36 -13.62 20.49 5.67
N ARG A 37 -14.85 20.92 5.35
CA ARG A 37 -15.82 21.45 6.32
C ARG A 37 -16.54 20.37 7.12
N ILE A 38 -16.50 19.11 6.68
CA ILE A 38 -17.11 18.00 7.43
C ILE A 38 -16.27 17.81 8.70
N LYS A 39 -16.82 18.22 9.83
CA LYS A 39 -16.19 18.00 11.13
C LYS A 39 -16.16 16.50 11.41
N ILE A 40 -14.96 15.98 11.59
CA ILE A 40 -14.71 14.62 12.07
C ILE A 40 -14.28 14.81 13.52
N ASP A 41 -15.05 14.25 14.43
CA ASP A 41 -14.70 14.24 15.84
C ASP A 41 -13.44 13.39 16.04
N GLU A 42 -12.47 13.85 16.82
CA GLU A 42 -11.25 13.10 17.14
C GLU A 42 -11.57 11.84 17.98
N SER A 43 -12.68 11.87 18.73
CA SER A 43 -13.20 10.71 19.45
C SER A 43 -13.90 9.69 18.54
N ASN A 44 -13.94 9.94 17.23
CA ASN A 44 -14.57 9.04 16.28
C ASN A 44 -13.78 7.73 16.21
N ILE A 45 -14.35 6.69 16.82
CA ILE A 45 -13.87 5.29 16.82
C ILE A 45 -13.40 4.81 15.43
N LYS A 46 -13.93 5.38 14.34
CA LYS A 46 -13.55 5.02 12.98
C LYS A 46 -12.11 5.39 12.61
N LEU A 47 -11.50 6.35 13.30
CA LEU A 47 -10.09 6.71 13.11
C LEU A 47 -9.16 5.60 13.64
N ASN A 48 -9.58 4.89 14.68
CA ASN A 48 -8.82 3.80 15.31
C ASN A 48 -8.62 2.59 14.39
N PHE A 49 -9.34 2.48 13.28
CA PHE A 49 -9.10 1.44 12.28
C PHE A 49 -7.78 1.61 11.52
N GLY A 50 -7.17 2.80 11.60
CA GLY A 50 -5.92 3.12 10.92
C GLY A 50 -6.06 3.21 9.39
N LEU A 51 -4.92 3.13 8.72
CA LEU A 51 -4.82 3.08 7.27
C LEU A 51 -4.42 1.68 6.82
N SER A 52 -5.04 1.23 5.74
CA SER A 52 -4.72 -0.05 5.10
C SER A 52 -3.64 0.20 4.05
N ILE A 53 -2.37 0.04 4.43
CA ILE A 53 -1.21 0.49 3.67
C ILE A 53 -0.97 -0.41 2.45
N LEU A 54 -1.10 -1.73 2.61
CA LEU A 54 -0.96 -2.68 1.50
C LEU A 54 -1.94 -2.33 0.38
N HIS A 55 -3.19 -2.13 0.77
CA HIS A 55 -4.25 -1.79 -0.17
C HIS A 55 -4.13 -0.35 -0.67
N ALA A 56 -3.47 0.56 0.05
CA ALA A 56 -3.25 1.92 -0.43
C ALA A 56 -2.47 1.93 -1.75
N TRP A 57 -1.33 1.22 -1.81
CA TRP A 57 -0.52 1.11 -3.03
C TRP A 57 -1.34 0.61 -4.22
N ILE A 58 -2.08 -0.49 -4.03
CA ILE A 58 -2.89 -1.11 -5.08
C ILE A 58 -4.02 -0.17 -5.52
N ARG A 59 -4.73 0.46 -4.57
CA ARG A 59 -5.88 1.31 -4.89
C ARG A 59 -5.50 2.64 -5.53
N PHE A 60 -4.34 3.19 -5.19
CA PHE A 60 -3.78 4.35 -5.88
C PHE A 60 -3.41 4.00 -7.32
N PHE A 61 -2.73 2.87 -7.51
CA PHE A 61 -2.38 2.37 -8.84
C PHE A 61 -3.63 2.10 -9.70
N GLU A 62 -4.62 1.38 -9.18
CA GLU A 62 -5.89 1.12 -9.87
C GLU A 62 -6.64 2.42 -10.22
N CYS A 63 -6.61 3.41 -9.32
CA CYS A 63 -7.24 4.71 -9.57
C CYS A 63 -6.63 5.39 -10.79
N LEU A 64 -5.30 5.42 -10.89
CA LEU A 64 -4.58 6.00 -12.02
C LEU A 64 -4.77 5.15 -13.29
N LEU A 65 -4.72 3.83 -13.23
CA LEU A 65 -5.00 2.98 -14.40
C LEU A 65 -6.41 3.23 -14.95
N HIS A 66 -7.44 3.24 -14.10
CA HIS A 66 -8.80 3.46 -14.56
C HIS A 66 -9.05 4.88 -15.06
N LEU A 67 -8.32 5.87 -14.53
CA LEU A 67 -8.27 7.22 -15.09
C LEU A 67 -7.66 7.19 -16.50
N SER A 68 -6.50 6.54 -16.66
CA SER A 68 -5.77 6.45 -17.94
C SER A 68 -6.62 5.87 -19.07
N TYR A 69 -7.42 4.84 -18.77
CA TYR A 69 -8.29 4.20 -19.77
C TYR A 69 -9.35 5.16 -20.31
N LYS A 70 -9.74 6.17 -19.52
CA LYS A 70 -10.82 7.12 -19.83
C LYS A 70 -10.32 8.49 -20.27
N LEU A 71 -9.01 8.73 -20.33
CA LEU A 71 -8.44 10.04 -20.68
C LEU A 71 -8.96 10.59 -22.01
N ASN A 72 -9.14 9.71 -23.01
CA ASN A 72 -9.63 10.11 -24.34
C ASN A 72 -11.08 10.63 -24.32
N LEU A 73 -11.89 10.17 -23.36
CA LEU A 73 -13.32 10.50 -23.27
C LEU A 73 -13.61 11.62 -22.26
N LYS A 74 -12.74 11.76 -21.25
CA LYS A 74 -12.90 12.71 -20.12
C LYS A 74 -14.27 12.61 -19.44
N LYS A 75 -14.79 11.39 -19.30
CA LYS A 75 -16.05 11.08 -18.62
C LYS A 75 -15.84 9.98 -17.59
N TRP A 76 -16.32 10.19 -16.36
CA TRP A 76 -16.24 9.16 -15.32
C TRP A 76 -17.17 7.98 -15.57
N ARG A 77 -18.47 8.24 -15.79
CA ARG A 77 -19.48 7.22 -16.11
C ARG A 77 -19.66 7.12 -17.61
N VAL A 78 -19.55 5.89 -18.11
CA VAL A 78 -19.70 5.58 -19.53
C VAL A 78 -20.73 4.46 -19.65
N LEU A 79 -21.84 4.75 -20.31
CA LEU A 79 -22.96 3.83 -20.49
C LEU A 79 -23.05 3.32 -21.93
N ASP A 80 -22.67 4.17 -22.89
CA ASP A 80 -22.74 3.92 -24.32
C ASP A 80 -21.71 2.87 -24.78
N SER A 81 -22.13 2.03 -25.72
CA SER A 81 -21.32 0.92 -26.25
C SER A 81 -20.07 1.42 -26.97
N LYS A 82 -20.20 2.47 -27.79
CA LYS A 82 -19.09 3.04 -28.57
C LYS A 82 -17.96 3.54 -27.66
N SER A 83 -18.27 4.29 -26.60
CA SER A 83 -17.23 4.73 -25.65
C SER A 83 -16.65 3.57 -24.84
N LYS A 84 -17.42 2.52 -24.53
CA LYS A 84 -16.89 1.31 -23.88
C LYS A 84 -15.85 0.60 -24.77
N GLU A 85 -16.07 0.56 -26.07
CA GLU A 85 -15.09 0.02 -27.02
C GLU A 85 -13.82 0.86 -27.05
N VAL A 86 -13.92 2.19 -27.08
CA VAL A 86 -12.76 3.10 -27.01
C VAL A 86 -11.94 2.86 -25.73
N ILE A 87 -12.59 2.71 -24.58
CA ILE A 87 -11.94 2.39 -23.30
C ILE A 87 -11.25 1.04 -23.36
N LYS A 88 -11.92 0.02 -23.92
CA LYS A 88 -11.36 -1.34 -24.06
C LYS A 88 -10.12 -1.33 -24.94
N THR A 89 -10.15 -0.64 -26.07
CA THR A 89 -9.00 -0.49 -26.97
C THR A 89 -7.85 0.22 -26.28
N ASN A 90 -8.11 1.32 -25.57
CA ASN A 90 -7.07 2.05 -24.84
C ASN A 90 -6.49 1.23 -23.67
N LYS A 91 -7.33 0.46 -22.96
CA LYS A 91 -6.89 -0.48 -21.93
C LYS A 91 -5.93 -1.53 -22.50
N ILE A 92 -6.27 -2.13 -23.65
CA ILE A 92 -5.41 -3.11 -24.32
C ILE A 92 -4.08 -2.49 -24.73
N ARG A 93 -4.10 -1.29 -25.32
CA ARG A 93 -2.88 -0.54 -25.67
C ARG A 93 -1.96 -0.36 -24.46
N ILE A 94 -2.50 0.18 -23.37
CA ILE A 94 -1.74 0.42 -22.13
C ILE A 94 -1.17 -0.88 -21.56
N GLN A 95 -1.97 -1.96 -21.53
CA GLN A 95 -1.51 -3.28 -21.08
C GLN A 95 -0.38 -3.84 -21.95
N GLN A 96 -0.42 -3.60 -23.25
CA GLN A 96 0.61 -4.04 -24.20
C GLN A 96 1.89 -3.22 -24.08
N GLU A 97 1.82 -1.94 -23.74
CA GLU A 97 2.99 -1.06 -23.56
C GLU A 97 3.72 -1.30 -22.22
N PHE A 98 3.00 -1.64 -21.15
CA PHE A 98 3.61 -1.94 -19.85
C PHE A 98 4.50 -3.18 -19.83
N LYS A 99 4.16 -4.19 -20.64
CA LYS A 99 4.90 -5.46 -20.69
C LYS A 99 6.33 -5.31 -21.25
N PRO A 100 6.58 -4.70 -22.43
CA PRO A 100 7.93 -4.54 -22.97
C PRO A 100 8.74 -3.48 -22.22
N GLN A 101 8.12 -2.37 -21.77
CA GLN A 101 8.88 -1.26 -21.17
C GLN A 101 9.24 -1.49 -19.71
N LEU A 102 8.35 -2.09 -18.92
CA LEU A 102 8.55 -2.29 -17.48
C LEU A 102 8.48 -3.75 -17.03
N GLY A 103 8.22 -4.68 -17.94
CA GLY A 103 8.03 -6.10 -17.59
C GLY A 103 6.76 -6.37 -16.80
N LEU A 104 5.79 -5.45 -16.81
CA LEU A 104 4.60 -5.51 -15.95
C LEU A 104 3.39 -6.09 -16.69
N ILE A 105 2.66 -6.98 -16.02
CA ILE A 105 1.36 -7.47 -16.47
C ILE A 105 0.30 -6.80 -15.61
N VAL A 106 -0.46 -5.87 -16.18
CA VAL A 106 -1.41 -5.02 -15.44
C VAL A 106 -2.86 -5.34 -15.79
N ASP A 107 -3.74 -5.24 -14.80
CA ASP A 107 -5.20 -5.38 -14.90
C ASP A 107 -5.70 -6.63 -15.65
N LYS A 108 -5.04 -7.78 -15.38
CA LYS A 108 -5.45 -9.10 -15.85
C LYS A 108 -5.90 -9.99 -14.69
N PRO A 109 -7.01 -10.74 -14.82
CA PRO A 109 -7.42 -11.68 -13.79
C PRO A 109 -6.40 -12.83 -13.66
N LYS A 110 -6.06 -13.18 -12.42
CA LYS A 110 -5.25 -14.37 -12.07
C LYS A 110 -6.18 -15.40 -11.41
N PRO A 111 -6.46 -16.55 -12.06
CA PRO A 111 -7.31 -17.59 -11.48
C PRO A 111 -6.82 -17.99 -10.09
N GLY A 112 -7.70 -17.94 -9.08
CA GLY A 112 -7.37 -18.31 -7.69
C GLY A 112 -6.56 -17.28 -6.87
N PHE A 113 -6.03 -16.22 -7.49
CA PHE A 113 -5.18 -15.21 -6.83
C PHE A 113 -5.67 -13.76 -6.98
N GLY A 114 -6.76 -13.53 -7.72
CA GLY A 114 -7.40 -12.22 -7.87
C GLY A 114 -7.00 -11.53 -9.17
N SER A 115 -6.25 -10.43 -9.08
CA SER A 115 -5.79 -9.62 -10.22
C SER A 115 -4.26 -9.60 -10.28
N SER A 116 -3.70 -9.24 -11.43
CA SER A 116 -2.28 -8.97 -11.59
C SER A 116 -1.84 -7.65 -10.94
N ASN A 117 -2.78 -6.82 -10.48
CA ASN A 117 -2.51 -5.61 -9.72
C ASN A 117 -2.15 -5.93 -8.26
N ASP A 118 -0.97 -6.49 -8.05
CA ASP A 118 -0.42 -6.74 -6.72
C ASP A 118 0.46 -5.58 -6.23
N GLY A 119 0.89 -5.67 -4.97
CA GLY A 119 1.74 -4.64 -4.35
C GLY A 119 3.07 -4.44 -5.09
N ASN A 120 3.66 -5.50 -5.63
CA ASN A 120 4.91 -5.42 -6.39
C ASN A 120 4.71 -4.66 -7.71
N THR A 121 3.64 -4.99 -8.44
CA THR A 121 3.28 -4.28 -9.68
C THR A 121 3.03 -2.79 -9.41
N SER A 122 2.32 -2.48 -8.32
CA SER A 122 2.02 -1.11 -7.91
C SER A 122 3.29 -0.33 -7.56
N ARG A 123 4.21 -0.90 -6.76
CA ARG A 123 5.47 -0.25 -6.39
C ARG A 123 6.33 0.06 -7.61
N ARG A 124 6.50 -0.90 -8.54
CA ARG A 124 7.29 -0.69 -9.77
C ARG A 124 6.70 0.38 -10.69
N PHE A 125 5.37 0.49 -10.74
CA PHE A 125 4.69 1.56 -11.47
C PHE A 125 5.05 2.95 -10.93
N PHE A 126 5.04 3.13 -9.61
CA PHE A 126 5.36 4.42 -8.99
C PHE A 126 6.87 4.71 -9.01
N GLU A 127 7.73 3.71 -8.87
CA GLU A 127 9.20 3.86 -8.96
C GLU A 127 9.63 4.45 -10.31
N ASN A 128 8.96 4.07 -11.40
CA ASN A 128 9.29 4.52 -12.75
C ASN A 128 8.27 5.56 -13.27
N SER A 129 8.08 6.66 -12.51
CA SER A 129 7.05 7.68 -12.77
C SER A 129 7.04 8.19 -14.21
N PHE A 130 8.21 8.45 -14.79
CA PHE A 130 8.36 8.98 -16.16
C PHE A 130 7.81 8.01 -17.22
N ILE A 131 8.19 6.73 -17.13
CA ILE A 131 7.74 5.69 -18.07
C ILE A 131 6.25 5.44 -17.88
N SER A 132 5.80 5.33 -16.62
CA SER A 132 4.39 5.16 -16.27
C SER A 132 3.53 6.31 -16.79
N SER A 133 3.98 7.55 -16.65
CA SER A 133 3.36 8.76 -17.21
C SER A 133 3.26 8.67 -18.74
N SER A 134 4.36 8.31 -19.41
CA SER A 134 4.42 8.21 -20.86
C SER A 134 3.44 7.17 -21.43
N ILE A 135 3.33 6.01 -20.79
CA ILE A 135 2.42 4.93 -21.21
C ILE A 135 0.95 5.32 -20.96
N THR A 136 0.67 5.83 -19.75
CA THR A 136 -0.71 6.10 -19.31
C THR A 136 -1.27 7.42 -19.83
N GLY A 137 -0.41 8.38 -20.21
CA GLY A 137 -0.80 9.75 -20.54
C GLY A 137 -1.22 10.60 -19.34
N ILE A 138 -0.94 10.13 -18.11
CA ILE A 138 -1.21 10.87 -16.87
C ILE A 138 -0.04 11.80 -16.59
N ASP A 139 -0.31 12.94 -15.94
CA ASP A 139 0.71 13.89 -15.50
C ASP A 139 1.69 13.25 -14.52
N GLU A 140 2.99 13.29 -14.86
CA GLU A 140 4.05 12.69 -14.05
C GLU A 140 4.08 13.25 -12.62
N GLY A 141 3.77 14.54 -12.46
CA GLY A 141 3.77 15.21 -11.16
C GLY A 141 2.76 14.58 -10.20
N ILE A 142 1.58 14.21 -10.69
CA ILE A 142 0.57 13.49 -9.89
C ILE A 142 1.08 12.11 -9.47
N ILE A 143 1.75 11.38 -10.36
CA ILE A 143 2.31 10.05 -10.05
C ILE A 143 3.38 10.17 -8.96
N LYS A 144 4.27 11.17 -9.07
CA LYS A 144 5.30 11.47 -8.07
C LYS A 144 4.71 11.87 -6.72
N GLN A 145 3.73 12.78 -6.70
CA GLN A 145 3.04 13.19 -5.47
C GLN A 145 2.39 11.98 -4.77
N PHE A 146 1.70 11.14 -5.54
CA PHE A 146 1.10 9.91 -5.00
C PHE A 146 2.16 8.95 -4.46
N GLN A 147 3.29 8.80 -5.15
CA GLN A 147 4.42 8.00 -4.67
C GLN A 147 4.96 8.53 -3.33
N VAL A 148 5.15 9.84 -3.19
CA VAL A 148 5.63 10.46 -1.95
C VAL A 148 4.66 10.18 -0.79
N VAL A 149 3.36 10.38 -0.99
CA VAL A 149 2.33 10.06 0.03
C VAL A 149 2.43 8.60 0.45
N LEU A 150 2.50 7.67 -0.53
CA LEU A 150 2.57 6.24 -0.25
C LEU A 150 3.87 5.83 0.45
N LEU A 151 5.01 6.44 0.11
CA LEU A 151 6.28 6.18 0.78
C LEU A 151 6.26 6.66 2.23
N VAL A 152 5.75 7.87 2.49
CA VAL A 152 5.67 8.45 3.84
C VAL A 152 4.83 7.57 4.76
N ILE A 153 3.62 7.18 4.35
CA ILE A 153 2.76 6.30 5.18
C ILE A 153 3.34 4.89 5.35
N SER A 154 4.16 4.42 4.41
CA SER A 154 4.78 3.08 4.48
C SER A 154 6.13 3.07 5.19
N SER A 155 6.64 4.24 5.61
CA SER A 155 8.02 4.39 6.08
C SER A 155 8.27 3.74 7.44
N GLY A 156 7.25 3.69 8.29
CA GLY A 156 7.36 3.20 9.67
C GLY A 156 7.98 4.20 10.66
N TYR A 157 8.24 5.44 10.22
CA TYR A 157 8.72 6.54 11.05
C TYR A 157 7.60 7.50 11.44
N ASN A 158 7.84 8.32 12.46
CA ASN A 158 6.93 9.41 12.83
C ASN A 158 6.83 10.43 11.69
N ILE A 159 5.62 10.91 11.43
CA ILE A 159 5.29 11.81 10.32
C ILE A 159 5.00 13.20 10.92
N ASN A 160 5.54 14.25 10.30
CA ASN A 160 5.13 15.62 10.65
C ASN A 160 3.70 15.86 10.12
N VAL A 161 2.72 15.78 11.03
CA VAL A 161 1.29 15.80 10.70
C VAL A 161 0.90 17.08 9.94
N ASP A 162 1.38 18.24 10.37
CA ASP A 162 1.00 19.53 9.77
C ASP A 162 1.54 19.66 8.33
N LYS A 163 2.83 19.37 8.14
CA LYS A 163 3.43 19.38 6.79
C LYS A 163 2.76 18.36 5.89
N PHE A 164 2.51 17.15 6.41
CA PHE A 164 1.86 16.09 5.65
C PHE A 164 0.44 16.46 5.25
N LYS A 165 -0.35 17.07 6.15
CA LYS A 165 -1.70 17.57 5.87
C LYS A 165 -1.72 18.58 4.73
N ILE A 166 -0.79 19.53 4.74
CA ILE A 166 -0.67 20.53 3.66
C ILE A 166 -0.34 19.81 2.34
N PHE A 167 0.66 18.92 2.35
CA PHE A 167 1.08 18.17 1.17
C PHE A 167 -0.04 17.32 0.56
N THR A 168 -0.80 16.59 1.38
CA THR A 168 -1.89 15.73 0.89
C THR A 168 -3.07 16.55 0.37
N LEU A 169 -3.39 17.67 1.01
CA LEU A 169 -4.45 18.58 0.53
C LEU A 169 -4.08 19.24 -0.79
N ASP A 170 -2.83 19.69 -0.95
CA ASP A 170 -2.37 20.27 -2.21
C ASP A 170 -2.29 19.23 -3.33
N THR A 171 -1.89 18.00 -2.99
CA THR A 171 -1.97 16.85 -3.91
C THR A 171 -3.42 16.58 -4.35
N ALA A 172 -4.39 16.61 -3.43
CA ALA A 172 -5.80 16.45 -3.76
C ALA A 172 -6.30 17.57 -4.68
N LYS A 173 -5.97 18.83 -4.38
CA LYS A 173 -6.33 19.99 -5.24
C LYS A 173 -5.73 19.84 -6.63
N ASN A 174 -4.45 19.47 -6.73
CA ASN A 174 -3.78 19.28 -8.00
C ASN A 174 -4.45 18.17 -8.83
N PHE A 175 -4.80 17.04 -8.21
CA PHE A 175 -5.52 15.96 -8.86
C PHE A 175 -6.89 16.41 -9.41
N VAL A 176 -7.68 17.10 -8.59
CA VAL A 176 -9.00 17.62 -9.00
C VAL A 176 -8.87 18.67 -10.11
N ASN A 177 -7.87 19.55 -10.05
CA ASN A 177 -7.65 20.57 -11.08
C ASN A 177 -7.27 19.96 -12.43
N LYS A 178 -6.43 18.93 -12.44
CA LYS A 178 -6.01 18.23 -13.67
C LYS A 178 -7.10 17.32 -14.22
N TYR A 179 -7.86 16.65 -13.35
CA TYR A 179 -8.86 15.65 -13.70
C TYR A 179 -10.23 15.88 -13.05
N PRO A 180 -10.87 17.05 -13.25
CA PRO A 180 -12.09 17.43 -12.52
C PRO A 180 -13.28 16.50 -12.80
N TRP A 181 -13.28 15.88 -13.98
CA TRP A 181 -14.31 14.95 -14.45
C TRP A 181 -14.18 13.54 -13.86
N TYR A 182 -13.08 13.22 -13.17
CA TYR A 182 -12.84 11.90 -12.60
C TYR A 182 -12.80 11.99 -11.06
N PRO A 183 -13.73 11.34 -10.34
CA PRO A 183 -13.67 11.30 -8.89
C PRO A 183 -12.58 10.36 -8.40
N MET A 184 -11.89 10.77 -7.34
CA MET A 184 -10.92 9.93 -6.63
C MET A 184 -11.55 8.62 -6.14
N SER A 185 -10.76 7.57 -5.95
CA SER A 185 -11.24 6.35 -5.29
C SER A 185 -11.47 6.62 -3.80
N THR A 186 -12.27 5.78 -3.13
CA THR A 186 -12.55 5.92 -1.69
C THR A 186 -11.27 5.89 -0.85
N THR A 187 -10.32 5.02 -1.19
CA THR A 187 -9.02 4.93 -0.50
C THR A 187 -8.15 6.15 -0.77
N VAL A 188 -8.11 6.65 -2.01
CA VAL A 188 -7.36 7.87 -2.36
C VAL A 188 -7.92 9.07 -1.60
N HIS A 189 -9.24 9.25 -1.61
CA HIS A 189 -9.91 10.28 -0.82
C HIS A 189 -9.60 10.15 0.67
N LYS A 190 -9.72 8.94 1.25
CA LYS A 190 -9.44 8.69 2.66
C LYS A 190 -8.02 9.11 3.04
N ILE A 191 -7.03 8.74 2.22
CA ILE A 191 -5.63 9.05 2.50
C ILE A 191 -5.35 10.53 2.27
N LEU A 192 -5.82 11.14 1.19
CA LEU A 192 -5.47 12.53 0.91
C LEU A 192 -6.18 13.53 1.86
N ILE A 193 -7.38 13.19 2.34
CA ILE A 193 -8.20 14.09 3.15
C ILE A 193 -8.12 13.78 4.65
N HIS A 194 -8.12 12.50 5.05
CA HIS A 194 -8.29 12.10 6.45
C HIS A 194 -7.03 11.50 7.09
N SER A 195 -5.92 11.41 6.35
CA SER A 195 -4.71 10.77 6.88
C SER A 195 -4.12 11.53 8.07
N SER A 196 -4.17 12.86 8.08
CA SER A 196 -3.68 13.67 9.21
C SER A 196 -4.39 13.34 10.51
N GLU A 197 -5.72 13.24 10.47
CA GLU A 197 -6.55 12.92 11.62
C GLU A 197 -6.31 11.48 12.08
N VAL A 198 -6.18 10.54 11.14
CA VAL A 198 -5.88 9.13 11.45
C VAL A 198 -4.48 8.99 12.07
N ILE A 199 -3.45 9.63 11.50
CA ILE A 199 -2.08 9.58 11.99
C ILE A 199 -2.00 10.17 13.40
N SER A 200 -2.69 11.29 13.65
CA SER A 200 -2.74 11.92 14.98
C SER A 200 -3.42 11.04 16.04
N SER A 201 -4.37 10.20 15.64
CA SER A 201 -5.05 9.27 16.55
C SER A 201 -4.24 8.00 16.87
N CYS A 202 -3.18 7.72 16.09
CA CYS A 202 -2.39 6.51 16.23
C CYS A 202 -1.26 6.69 17.24
N ILE A 203 -1.12 5.72 18.16
CA ILE A 203 -0.05 5.71 19.18
C ILE A 203 1.33 5.40 18.56
N LEU A 204 1.34 4.58 17.52
CA LEU A 204 2.56 4.15 16.82
C LEU A 204 2.58 4.73 15.40
N PRO A 205 3.79 4.88 14.80
CA PRO A 205 3.91 5.22 13.40
C PRO A 205 3.01 4.36 12.52
N ILE A 206 2.26 5.01 11.63
CA ILE A 206 1.23 4.33 10.83
C ILE A 206 1.81 3.18 10.00
N GLY A 207 3.06 3.29 9.52
CA GLY A 207 3.75 2.23 8.78
C GLY A 207 3.99 0.95 9.58
N GLN A 208 4.13 1.05 10.91
CA GLN A 208 4.26 -0.10 11.81
C GLN A 208 2.90 -0.75 12.07
N LEU A 209 1.84 0.05 12.02
CA LEU A 209 0.45 -0.39 12.00
C LEU A 209 0.05 -0.74 10.55
N SER A 210 0.77 -1.66 9.90
CA SER A 210 0.42 -2.19 8.56
C SER A 210 -0.16 -3.62 8.60
N GLU A 211 -1.21 -3.87 7.80
CA GLU A 211 -1.86 -5.19 7.69
C GLU A 211 -1.00 -6.23 6.96
N GLU A 212 0.06 -5.78 6.27
CA GLU A 212 0.97 -6.63 5.50
C GLU A 212 1.55 -7.77 6.33
N ALA A 213 1.93 -7.49 7.58
CA ALA A 213 2.51 -8.48 8.48
C ALA A 213 1.53 -9.62 8.75
N GLN A 214 0.25 -9.30 8.99
CA GLN A 214 -0.79 -10.28 9.23
C GLN A 214 -1.14 -11.07 7.96
N GLU A 215 -1.24 -10.41 6.81
CA GLU A 215 -1.54 -11.09 5.54
C GLU A 215 -0.41 -12.04 5.11
N ALA A 216 0.84 -11.69 5.37
CA ALA A 216 1.98 -12.54 5.10
C ALA A 216 1.90 -13.88 5.87
N ARG A 217 1.32 -13.88 7.08
CA ARG A 217 1.11 -15.10 7.88
C ARG A 217 0.17 -16.10 7.21
N ASN A 218 -0.67 -15.69 6.26
CA ASN A 218 -1.49 -16.62 5.48
C ASN A 218 -0.65 -17.54 4.57
N LYS A 219 0.57 -17.14 4.22
CA LYS A 219 1.53 -18.00 3.52
C LYS A 219 2.05 -19.09 4.45
N ASP A 220 2.44 -18.72 5.67
CA ASP A 220 2.89 -19.66 6.69
C ASP A 220 1.77 -20.62 7.10
N PHE A 221 0.53 -20.13 7.26
CA PHE A 221 -0.62 -20.97 7.55
C PHE A 221 -0.79 -22.09 6.50
N ARG A 222 -0.72 -21.74 5.20
CA ARG A 222 -0.83 -22.71 4.11
C ARG A 222 0.31 -23.72 4.13
N LYS A 223 1.55 -23.24 4.29
CA LYS A 223 2.74 -24.09 4.39
C LYS A 223 2.68 -25.04 5.58
N TYR A 224 2.36 -24.51 6.76
CA TYR A 224 2.20 -25.30 7.98
C TYR A 224 1.13 -26.36 7.79
N ARG A 225 -0.01 -26.00 7.18
CA ARG A 225 -1.09 -26.93 6.85
C ARG A 225 -0.70 -28.07 5.93
N GLU A 226 0.22 -27.83 5.01
CA GLU A 226 0.66 -28.82 4.03
C GLU A 226 1.71 -29.78 4.59
N ASP A 227 2.73 -29.25 5.28
CA ASP A 227 3.98 -29.99 5.53
C ASP A 227 4.17 -30.46 6.98
N PHE A 228 3.56 -29.81 7.97
CA PHE A 228 4.01 -29.90 9.37
C PHE A 228 3.01 -30.50 10.35
N LEU A 229 1.88 -31.03 9.89
CA LEU A 229 0.76 -31.42 10.77
C LEU A 229 0.33 -32.86 10.62
N ARG A 230 -0.29 -33.37 11.67
CA ARG A 230 -0.99 -34.65 11.67
C ARG A 230 -2.31 -34.50 10.90
N LYS A 231 -2.40 -35.15 9.74
CA LYS A 231 -3.59 -35.17 8.87
C LYS A 231 -4.59 -36.26 9.27
N MET A 232 -4.81 -36.43 10.58
CA MET A 232 -5.70 -37.46 11.14
C MET A 232 -7.14 -36.97 11.28
N SER A 233 -7.34 -35.71 11.66
CA SER A 233 -8.65 -35.06 11.73
C SER A 233 -8.50 -33.56 11.59
N ARG A 234 -9.58 -32.86 11.19
CA ARG A 234 -9.56 -31.39 11.06
C ARG A 234 -9.21 -30.71 12.38
N LYS A 235 -9.68 -31.25 13.51
CA LYS A 235 -9.40 -30.71 14.85
C LYS A 235 -7.91 -30.76 15.16
N VAL A 236 -7.29 -31.93 15.00
CA VAL A 236 -5.86 -32.15 15.26
C VAL A 236 -5.01 -31.31 14.31
N THR A 237 -5.41 -31.21 13.04
CA THR A 237 -4.73 -30.34 12.08
C THR A 237 -4.75 -28.88 12.53
N MET A 238 -5.90 -28.34 12.97
CA MET A 238 -5.97 -26.94 13.42
C MET A 238 -5.22 -26.71 14.74
N GLU A 239 -5.22 -27.68 15.64
CA GLU A 239 -4.41 -27.65 16.86
C GLU A 239 -2.91 -27.55 16.53
N ASP A 240 -2.41 -28.39 15.63
CA ASP A 240 -1.01 -28.37 15.20
C ASP A 240 -0.65 -27.04 14.50
N VAL A 241 -1.54 -26.49 13.66
CA VAL A 241 -1.32 -25.17 13.04
C VAL A 241 -1.17 -24.12 14.12
N PHE A 242 -2.08 -24.11 15.08
CA PHE A 242 -2.10 -23.10 16.14
C PHE A 242 -0.83 -23.15 16.97
N ASN A 243 -0.44 -24.35 17.42
CA ASN A 243 0.81 -24.57 18.17
C ASN A 243 2.03 -24.11 17.38
N ARG A 244 2.09 -24.41 16.08
CA ARG A 244 3.22 -23.99 15.24
C ARG A 244 3.26 -22.48 15.04
N LEU A 245 2.10 -21.84 14.86
CA LEU A 245 2.00 -20.38 14.81
C LEU A 245 2.51 -19.76 16.10
N LEU A 246 2.11 -20.27 17.27
CA LEU A 246 2.59 -19.80 18.59
C LEU A 246 4.11 -19.88 18.71
N VAL A 247 4.71 -21.04 18.41
CA VAL A 247 6.17 -21.21 18.44
C VAL A 247 6.87 -20.25 17.49
N SER A 248 6.30 -20.05 16.29
CA SER A 248 6.89 -19.15 15.30
C SER A 248 6.80 -17.68 15.69
N SER A 249 5.80 -17.28 16.49
CA SER A 249 5.60 -15.91 16.98
C SER A 249 6.14 -15.68 18.39
N ASP A 250 6.71 -16.69 19.03
CA ASP A 250 7.31 -16.57 20.35
C ASP A 250 8.46 -15.55 20.32
N PRO A 251 8.41 -14.46 21.13
CA PRO A 251 9.41 -13.40 21.10
C PRO A 251 10.82 -13.89 21.41
N TYR A 252 10.97 -14.76 22.41
CA TYR A 252 12.26 -15.30 22.86
C TYR A 252 12.87 -16.22 21.79
N ILE A 253 12.06 -17.11 21.21
CA ILE A 253 12.54 -17.95 20.10
C ILE A 253 12.87 -17.08 18.88
N SER A 254 12.06 -16.05 18.60
CA SER A 254 12.27 -15.17 17.44
C SER A 254 13.55 -14.33 17.53
N SER A 255 13.94 -13.88 18.73
CA SER A 255 15.16 -13.09 18.94
C SER A 255 16.43 -13.91 18.73
N MET A 256 16.37 -15.23 18.92
CA MET A 256 17.48 -16.15 18.66
C MET A 256 17.62 -16.54 17.18
N ARG A 257 16.66 -16.17 16.31
CA ARG A 257 16.72 -16.54 14.89
C ARG A 257 17.61 -15.59 14.12
N ASN A 258 18.46 -16.16 13.26
CA ASN A 258 19.19 -15.39 12.26
C ASN A 258 18.20 -14.78 11.26
N LEU A 259 18.12 -13.45 11.24
CA LEU A 259 17.30 -12.71 10.29
C LEU A 259 18.12 -12.35 9.06
N PRO A 260 17.53 -12.37 7.85
CA PRO A 260 18.21 -11.87 6.66
C PRO A 260 18.49 -10.37 6.79
N LYS A 261 19.67 -9.93 6.37
CA LYS A 261 20.00 -8.50 6.30
C LYS A 261 19.04 -7.81 5.33
N LYS A 262 18.44 -6.69 5.75
CA LYS A 262 17.62 -5.85 4.90
C LYS A 262 18.47 -4.73 4.32
N GLU A 263 18.35 -4.51 3.02
CA GLU A 263 18.94 -3.34 2.37
C GLU A 263 18.18 -2.08 2.79
N LEU A 264 18.93 -1.06 3.20
CA LEU A 264 18.38 0.25 3.53
C LEU A 264 18.12 1.01 2.22
N LYS A 265 16.85 1.36 1.98
CA LYS A 265 16.48 2.21 0.84
C LYS A 265 16.60 3.67 1.23
N THR A 266 17.22 4.46 0.37
CA THR A 266 17.29 5.91 0.51
C THR A 266 15.99 6.57 0.06
N TYR A 267 15.47 7.48 0.88
CA TYR A 267 14.30 8.28 0.54
C TYR A 267 14.71 9.57 -0.20
N SER A 268 13.80 10.09 -1.03
CA SER A 268 13.97 11.41 -1.63
C SER A 268 13.88 12.50 -0.57
N LYS A 269 14.43 13.68 -0.88
CA LYS A 269 14.39 14.85 0.02
C LYS A 269 12.96 15.24 0.39
N GLU A 270 12.02 15.12 -0.55
CA GLU A 270 10.59 15.41 -0.33
C GLU A 270 9.97 14.50 0.73
N VAL A 271 10.30 13.19 0.70
CA VAL A 271 9.82 12.25 1.71
C VAL A 271 10.44 12.56 3.06
N LEU A 272 11.75 12.83 3.11
CA LEU A 272 12.46 13.13 4.35
C LEU A 272 11.94 14.41 5.03
N ASP A 273 11.56 15.44 4.28
CA ASP A 273 11.00 16.69 4.85
C ASP A 273 9.64 16.50 5.54
N LEU A 274 8.90 15.45 5.14
CA LEU A 274 7.60 15.07 5.72
C LEU A 274 7.74 14.15 6.93
N LEU A 275 8.91 13.54 7.14
CA LEU A 275 9.18 12.68 8.29
C LEU A 275 9.76 13.51 9.45
N GLN A 276 9.48 13.08 10.68
CA GLN A 276 10.17 13.60 11.84
C GLN A 276 11.53 12.89 11.99
N PRO A 277 12.59 13.62 12.41
CA PRO A 277 13.83 12.97 12.78
C PRO A 277 13.56 12.00 13.95
N PRO A 278 14.30 10.88 14.04
CA PRO A 278 14.22 10.02 15.21
C PRO A 278 14.58 10.83 16.46
N ASP A 279 13.83 10.62 17.54
CA ASP A 279 14.16 11.19 18.83
C ASP A 279 15.51 10.62 19.27
N TYR A 280 16.57 11.42 19.16
CA TYR A 280 17.89 11.13 19.73
C TYR A 280 17.80 11.29 21.25
N ASN A 281 17.07 10.40 21.90
CA ASN A 281 17.17 10.18 23.34
C ASN A 281 17.29 8.67 23.53
N LEU A 282 18.53 8.20 23.52
CA LEU A 282 19.06 7.13 24.37
C LEU A 282 20.53 6.88 24.00
N ASP A 283 21.37 6.94 25.03
CA ASP A 283 22.76 6.54 25.05
C ASP A 283 22.92 5.11 24.51
N THR A 284 23.38 4.98 23.27
CA THR A 284 23.96 3.74 22.74
C THR A 284 25.22 4.09 21.96
N GLU A 285 26.21 4.62 22.67
CA GLU A 285 27.59 4.25 22.37
C GLU A 285 27.75 2.80 22.84
N GLU A 286 27.57 1.83 21.94
CA GLU A 286 28.31 0.56 22.02
C GLU A 286 28.14 -0.25 20.73
N ASN A 287 29.30 -0.49 20.10
CA ASN A 287 29.59 -1.52 19.09
C ASN A 287 29.14 -1.26 17.64
N ILE A 288 29.65 -0.17 17.04
CA ILE A 288 30.08 -0.21 15.63
C ILE A 288 31.55 -0.66 15.62
N ASN A 289 31.77 -1.97 15.70
CA ASN A 289 33.03 -2.59 15.32
C ASN A 289 32.68 -3.94 14.69
N ASP A 290 32.32 -3.91 13.41
CA ASP A 290 32.48 -5.09 12.56
C ASP A 290 33.42 -4.68 11.44
N SER A 291 34.71 -4.85 11.73
CA SER A 291 35.80 -4.79 10.78
C SER A 291 35.53 -5.77 9.65
N SER A 292 35.60 -5.26 8.43
CA SER A 292 35.77 -6.04 7.21
C SER A 292 36.87 -7.09 7.37
N SER A 293 36.51 -8.36 7.24
CA SER A 293 37.44 -9.37 6.71
C SER A 293 36.69 -10.25 5.74
N ASP A 294 36.91 -9.98 4.46
CA ASP A 294 36.72 -10.94 3.39
C ASP A 294 37.52 -12.21 3.73
N SER A 295 36.86 -13.36 3.70
CA SER A 295 37.54 -14.62 3.44
C SER A 295 36.61 -15.50 2.62
N GLU A 296 36.76 -15.39 1.30
CA GLU A 296 36.46 -16.46 0.37
C GLU A 296 37.08 -17.76 0.89
N TYR A 297 36.26 -18.80 1.06
CA TYR A 297 36.77 -20.17 1.06
C TYR A 297 36.01 -20.96 0.00
N ASN A 298 36.60 -20.95 -1.19
CA ASN A 298 36.50 -22.05 -2.13
C ASN A 298 37.08 -23.30 -1.48
N SER A 299 36.34 -24.42 -1.53
CA SER A 299 36.97 -25.74 -1.56
C SER A 299 36.12 -26.67 -2.44
N SER A 300 36.46 -26.65 -3.71
CA SER A 300 36.20 -27.74 -4.64
C SER A 300 37.19 -28.88 -4.34
N ILE A 301 36.68 -30.12 -4.42
CA ILE A 301 37.40 -31.37 -4.73
C ILE A 301 38.16 -32.02 -3.55
N ASP A 302 37.69 -33.20 -3.11
CA ASP A 302 38.37 -34.43 -3.51
C ASP A 302 37.49 -35.69 -3.42
N SER A 303 37.73 -36.58 -4.38
CA SER A 303 37.18 -37.91 -4.59
C SER A 303 37.99 -39.01 -3.87
N SER A 304 37.43 -40.22 -3.81
CA SER A 304 37.98 -41.53 -3.32
C SER A 304 38.19 -41.62 -1.80
N ASP A 305 37.76 -42.67 -1.08
CA ASP A 305 37.49 -44.08 -1.42
C ASP A 305 36.06 -44.57 -1.10
#